data_AF-M0CE76-F1
#
_entry.id   AF-M0CE76-F1
#
_cell.length_a   1.000
_cell.length_b   1.000
_cell.length_c   1.000
_cell.angle_alpha   90.00
_cell.angle_beta   90.00
_cell.angle_gamma   90.00
#
_symmetry.space_group_name_H-M   'P 1'
#
loop_
_entity.id
_entity.type
_entity.pdbx_description
1 polymer ?
#
loop_
_entity_poly.entity_id
_entity_poly.type
_entity_poly.pdbx_seq_one_letter_code
_entity_poly.pdbx_strand_id
1 'polypeptide(L)'
;MDEEELHEWIDDSQATLQDSPDEFGVLVDMRDLKLLNDDEQQLMRDGQQHYQDAGMVRSSVILDSAILTLQFRRLAKESGIYDWERYLNAGTTDDWHQQAVDWLVDEIDPDYQ
;
A
#
# COMPACT_ATOMS: atom_id res chain seq x y z
N MET A 1 7.16 12.18 -2.16
CA MET A 1 5.71 12.43 -2.19
C MET A 1 5.39 13.57 -1.25
N ASP A 2 5.16 14.74 -1.84
CA ASP A 2 4.39 15.83 -1.26
C ASP A 2 2.92 15.74 -1.71
N GLU A 3 2.09 16.71 -1.34
CA GLU A 3 0.66 16.75 -1.65
C GLU A 3 0.37 16.69 -3.16
N GLU A 4 1.18 17.37 -3.99
CA GLU A 4 1.03 17.37 -5.44
C GLU A 4 1.34 15.99 -6.03
N GLU A 5 2.45 15.37 -5.60
CA GLU A 5 2.80 14.00 -6.00
C GLU A 5 1.74 12.97 -5.56
N LEU A 6 1.03 13.20 -4.46
CA LEU A 6 -0.09 12.36 -3.99
C LEU A 6 -1.32 12.48 -4.89
N HIS A 7 -1.66 13.70 -5.32
CA HIS A 7 -2.74 13.92 -6.26
C HIS A 7 -2.45 13.33 -7.63
N GLU A 8 -1.25 13.54 -8.15
CA GLU A 8 -0.81 12.94 -9.42
C GLU A 8 -0.87 11.41 -9.35
N TRP A 9 -0.43 10.82 -8.23
CA TRP A 9 -0.52 9.39 -8.03
C TRP A 9 -1.97 8.87 -8.08
N ILE A 10 -2.94 9.58 -7.51
CA ILE A 10 -4.36 9.18 -7.58
C ILE A 10 -4.87 9.23 -9.02
N ASP A 11 -4.60 10.32 -9.73
CA ASP A 11 -5.08 10.51 -11.11
C ASP A 11 -4.48 9.46 -12.06
N ASP A 12 -3.17 9.20 -11.95
CA ASP A 12 -2.48 8.17 -12.73
C ASP A 12 -2.96 6.76 -12.38
N SER A 13 -3.24 6.50 -11.10
CA SER A 13 -3.80 5.24 -10.63
C SER A 13 -5.18 5.00 -11.25
N GLN A 14 -6.07 6.00 -11.20
CA GLN A 14 -7.41 5.91 -11.78
C GLN A 14 -7.37 5.63 -13.28
N ALA A 15 -6.47 6.28 -14.01
CA ALA A 15 -6.31 6.05 -15.44
C ALA A 15 -5.80 4.62 -15.72
N THR A 16 -4.81 4.15 -14.96
CA THR A 16 -4.21 2.82 -15.14
C THR A 16 -5.18 1.69 -14.84
N LEU A 17 -6.04 1.88 -13.83
CA LEU A 17 -7.01 0.87 -13.39
C LEU A 17 -8.21 0.70 -14.35
N GLN A 18 -8.39 1.57 -15.35
CA GLN A 18 -9.47 1.38 -16.34
C GLN A 18 -9.27 0.15 -17.22
N ASP A 19 -8.01 -0.21 -17.47
CA ASP A 19 -7.62 -1.34 -18.31
C ASP A 19 -7.06 -2.52 -17.49
N SER A 20 -7.24 -2.51 -16.16
CA SER A 20 -6.74 -3.59 -15.29
C SER A 20 -7.53 -4.89 -15.49
N PRO A 21 -6.89 -6.06 -15.29
CA PRO A 21 -7.61 -7.32 -15.23
C PRO A 21 -8.58 -7.36 -14.04
N ASP A 22 -9.54 -8.30 -14.05
CA ASP A 22 -10.56 -8.45 -13.00
C ASP A 22 -9.95 -8.67 -11.59
N GLU A 23 -8.78 -9.29 -11.52
CA GLU A 23 -8.02 -9.51 -10.29
C GLU A 23 -6.54 -9.19 -10.50
N PHE A 24 -5.95 -8.44 -9.58
CA PHE A 24 -4.52 -8.13 -9.60
C PHE A 24 -3.94 -7.90 -8.20
N GLY A 25 -2.61 -8.05 -8.11
CA GLY A 25 -1.83 -7.67 -6.94
C GLY A 25 -1.10 -6.35 -7.19
N VAL A 26 -0.86 -5.57 -6.13
CA VAL A 26 -0.14 -4.30 -6.22
C VAL A 26 1.09 -4.33 -5.32
N LEU A 27 2.24 -3.91 -5.85
CA LEU A 27 3.43 -3.62 -5.05
C LEU A 27 3.69 -2.12 -5.15
N VAL A 28 3.71 -1.44 -4.01
CA VAL A 28 3.98 0.00 -3.92
C VAL A 28 5.23 0.25 -3.10
N ASP A 29 6.22 0.89 -3.71
CA ASP A 29 7.42 1.35 -3.03
C ASP A 29 7.23 2.78 -2.53
N MET A 30 7.09 2.94 -1.22
CA MET A 30 6.89 4.22 -0.53
C MET A 30 8.03 4.50 0.46
N ARG A 31 9.24 3.97 0.21
CA ARG A 31 10.39 4.14 1.14
C ARG A 31 10.80 5.60 1.35
N ASP A 32 10.65 6.44 0.32
CA ASP A 32 10.97 7.88 0.39
C ASP A 32 9.82 8.75 0.93
N LEU A 33 8.71 8.12 1.35
CA LEU A 33 7.53 8.82 1.86
C LEU A 33 7.76 9.36 3.27
N LYS A 34 7.23 10.55 3.55
CA LYS A 34 7.23 11.16 4.89
C LYS A 34 5.93 10.84 5.62
N LEU A 35 5.89 11.14 6.91
CA LEU A 35 4.66 11.02 7.68
C LEU A 35 3.56 11.88 7.07
N LEU A 36 2.41 11.26 6.88
CA LEU A 36 1.25 11.89 6.29
C LEU A 36 0.54 12.76 7.33
N ASN A 37 0.13 13.96 6.95
CA ASN A 37 -0.81 14.78 7.70
C ASN A 37 -2.24 14.21 7.55
N ASP A 38 -3.24 14.81 8.22
CA ASP A 38 -4.60 14.26 8.24
C ASP A 38 -5.30 14.29 6.87
N ASP A 39 -5.03 15.31 6.05
CA ASP A 39 -5.59 15.44 4.70
C ASP A 39 -4.95 14.41 3.76
N GLU A 40 -3.62 14.26 3.82
CA GLU A 40 -2.87 13.24 3.05
C GLU A 40 -3.28 11.82 3.45
N GLN A 41 -3.57 11.58 4.73
CA GLN A 41 -4.11 10.30 5.20
C GLN A 41 -5.49 10.01 4.61
N GLN A 42 -6.33 11.03 4.38
CA GLN A 42 -7.62 10.86 3.71
C GLN A 42 -7.43 10.48 2.25
N LEU A 43 -6.56 11.20 1.53
CA LEU A 43 -6.22 10.88 0.14
C LEU A 43 -5.68 9.45 -0.01
N MET A 44 -4.84 9.00 0.92
CA MET A 44 -4.32 7.63 0.92
C MET A 44 -5.44 6.58 1.08
N ARG A 45 -6.39 6.82 2.00
CA ARG A 45 -7.55 5.92 2.19
C ARG A 45 -8.40 5.83 0.93
N ASP A 46 -8.66 6.98 0.30
CA ASP A 46 -9.50 7.04 -0.90
C ASP A 46 -8.81 6.32 -2.08
N GLY A 47 -7.49 6.49 -2.23
CA GLY A 47 -6.69 5.77 -3.21
C GLY A 47 -6.70 4.27 -2.99
N GLN A 48 -6.44 3.80 -1.77
CA GLN A 48 -6.46 2.38 -1.43
C GLN A 48 -7.83 1.73 -1.68
N GLN A 49 -8.92 2.42 -1.32
CA GLN A 49 -10.28 1.95 -1.61
C GLN A 49 -10.51 1.84 -3.11
N HIS A 50 -10.03 2.80 -3.89
CA HIS A 50 -10.17 2.78 -5.33
C HIS A 50 -9.49 1.57 -5.98
N TYR A 51 -8.29 1.21 -5.52
CA TYR A 51 -7.60 -0.01 -5.96
C TYR A 51 -8.41 -1.28 -5.62
N GLN A 52 -8.98 -1.34 -4.41
CA GLN A 52 -9.83 -2.46 -4.00
C GLN A 52 -11.07 -2.58 -4.90
N ASP A 53 -11.76 -1.46 -5.15
CA ASP A 53 -12.96 -1.40 -5.99
C ASP A 53 -12.66 -1.79 -7.46
N ALA A 54 -11.43 -1.58 -7.91
CA ALA A 54 -10.98 -1.92 -9.26
C ALA A 54 -10.59 -3.40 -9.44
N GLY A 55 -10.51 -4.20 -8.35
CA GLY A 55 -10.16 -5.62 -8.43
C GLY A 55 -8.84 -5.99 -7.76
N MET A 56 -8.24 -5.10 -6.96
CA MET A 56 -7.05 -5.45 -6.18
C MET A 56 -7.39 -6.51 -5.13
N VAL A 57 -6.76 -7.68 -5.23
CA VAL A 57 -6.94 -8.78 -4.28
C VAL A 57 -5.88 -8.79 -3.18
N ARG A 58 -4.68 -8.25 -3.45
CA ARG A 58 -3.60 -8.11 -2.45
C ARG A 58 -2.70 -6.91 -2.76
N SER A 59 -2.20 -6.26 -1.71
CA SER A 59 -1.23 -5.17 -1.80
C SER A 59 -0.04 -5.40 -0.88
N SER A 60 1.16 -5.05 -1.34
CA SER A 60 2.36 -4.90 -0.52
C SER A 60 2.86 -3.47 -0.61
N VAL A 61 2.91 -2.78 0.53
CA VAL A 61 3.43 -1.41 0.64
C VAL A 61 4.75 -1.45 1.38
N ILE A 62 5.81 -0.97 0.72
CA ILE A 62 7.17 -0.96 1.24
C ILE A 62 7.47 0.42 1.83
N LEU A 63 7.91 0.43 3.08
CA LEU A 63 8.17 1.64 3.86
C LEU A 63 9.57 1.54 4.48
N ASP A 64 10.19 2.68 4.79
CA ASP A 64 11.55 2.70 5.39
C ASP A 64 11.56 3.11 6.87
N SER A 65 10.38 3.32 7.45
CA SER A 65 10.23 3.82 8.83
C SER A 65 9.21 3.03 9.61
N ALA A 66 9.58 2.66 10.84
CA ALA A 66 8.67 1.99 11.77
C ALA A 66 7.46 2.86 12.14
N ILE A 67 7.64 4.18 12.22
CA ILE A 67 6.56 5.12 12.55
C ILE A 67 5.57 5.20 11.38
N LEU A 68 6.09 5.29 10.16
CA LEU A 68 5.27 5.32 8.96
C LEU A 68 4.52 4.00 8.77
N THR A 69 5.20 2.87 9.02
CA THR A 69 4.59 1.54 9.01
C THR A 69 3.44 1.44 10.00
N LEU A 70 3.61 1.98 11.21
CA LEU A 70 2.53 2.01 12.20
C LEU A 70 1.36 2.91 11.75
N GLN A 71 1.64 4.07 11.15
CA GLN A 71 0.62 4.97 10.60
C GLN A 71 -0.22 4.25 9.54
N PHE A 72 0.41 3.62 8.56
CA PHE A 72 -0.28 2.89 7.50
C PHE A 72 -1.07 1.68 8.01
N ARG A 73 -0.51 0.86 8.90
CA ARG A 73 -1.23 -0.25 9.54
C ARG A 73 -2.49 0.24 10.26
N ARG A 74 -2.45 1.41 10.89
CA ARG A 74 -3.61 2.03 11.53
C ARG A 74 -4.65 2.47 10.51
N LEU A 75 -4.23 3.16 9.45
CA LEU A 75 -5.11 3.60 8.36
C LEU A 75 -5.87 2.43 7.72
N ALA A 76 -5.17 1.33 7.42
CA ALA A 76 -5.79 0.14 6.85
C ALA A 76 -6.81 -0.51 7.79
N LYS A 77 -6.55 -0.52 9.09
CA LYS A 77 -7.51 -1.05 10.08
C LYS A 77 -8.74 -0.16 10.21
N GLU A 78 -8.56 1.16 10.17
CA GLU A 78 -9.66 2.12 10.26
C GLU A 78 -10.54 2.12 9.01
N SER A 79 -9.95 1.91 7.83
CA SER A 79 -10.67 1.77 6.55
C SER A 79 -11.20 0.36 6.29
N GLY A 80 -10.72 -0.63 7.05
CA GLY A 80 -11.15 -2.03 6.94
C GLY A 80 -10.38 -2.84 5.90
N ILE A 81 -9.42 -2.27 5.18
CA ILE A 81 -8.68 -2.94 4.09
C ILE A 81 -7.47 -3.76 4.56
N TYR A 82 -7.20 -3.82 5.88
CA TYR A 82 -6.00 -4.48 6.42
C TYR A 82 -5.86 -5.94 5.98
N ASP A 83 -6.96 -6.65 5.75
CA ASP A 83 -6.91 -8.06 5.36
C ASP A 83 -6.25 -8.25 3.98
N TRP A 84 -6.37 -7.27 3.08
CA TRP A 84 -5.84 -7.29 1.71
C TRP A 84 -4.43 -6.69 1.59
N GLU A 85 -3.98 -5.90 2.56
CA GLU A 85 -2.72 -5.17 2.46
C GLU A 85 -1.67 -5.61 3.48
N ARG A 86 -0.40 -5.60 3.09
CA ARG A 86 0.74 -5.82 3.99
C ARG A 86 1.74 -4.70 3.91
N TYR A 87 2.18 -4.26 5.08
CA TYR A 87 3.09 -3.14 5.26
C TYR A 87 4.44 -3.64 5.75
N LEU A 88 5.43 -3.54 4.87
CA LEU A 88 6.78 -4.06 5.07
C LEU A 88 7.74 -2.92 5.34
N ASN A 89 8.47 -3.03 6.45
CA ASN A 89 9.50 -2.04 6.80
C ASN A 89 10.87 -2.51 6.31
N ALA A 90 11.29 -2.03 5.14
CA ALA A 90 12.58 -2.31 4.52
C ALA A 90 13.78 -1.85 5.37
N GLY A 91 13.59 -0.87 6.26
CA GLY A 91 14.62 -0.45 7.21
C GLY A 91 14.94 -1.48 8.31
N THR A 92 14.14 -2.56 8.40
CA THR A 92 14.30 -3.61 9.43
C THR A 92 14.56 -5.00 8.88
N THR A 93 14.47 -5.20 7.57
CA THR A 93 14.72 -6.48 6.91
C THR A 93 15.24 -6.27 5.49
N ASP A 94 16.30 -6.98 5.12
CA ASP A 94 16.82 -6.98 3.74
C ASP A 94 15.93 -7.83 2.79
N ASP A 95 15.13 -8.74 3.34
CA ASP A 95 14.28 -9.68 2.60
C ASP A 95 12.88 -9.12 2.26
N TRP A 96 12.66 -7.81 2.43
CA TRP A 96 11.35 -7.16 2.22
C TRP A 96 10.77 -7.47 0.83
N HIS A 97 11.60 -7.56 -0.20
CA HIS A 97 11.14 -7.81 -1.56
C HIS A 97 10.57 -9.22 -1.69
N GLN A 98 11.24 -10.22 -1.10
CA GLN A 98 10.75 -11.60 -1.12
C GLN A 98 9.44 -11.70 -0.34
N GLN A 99 9.37 -11.08 0.85
CA GLN A 99 8.14 -11.06 1.65
C GLN A 99 6.97 -10.40 0.91
N ALA A 100 7.23 -9.36 0.12
CA ALA A 100 6.21 -8.71 -0.71
C ALA A 100 5.68 -9.66 -1.78
N VAL A 101 6.58 -10.32 -2.51
CA VAL A 101 6.21 -11.27 -3.55
C VAL A 101 5.47 -12.48 -2.97
N ASP A 102 5.96 -13.01 -1.86
CA ASP A 102 5.35 -14.15 -1.15
C ASP A 102 3.92 -13.85 -0.71
N TRP A 103 3.65 -12.62 -0.23
CA TRP A 103 2.28 -12.19 0.08
C TRP A 103 1.42 -12.13 -1.18
N LEU A 104 1.91 -11.45 -2.23
CA LEU A 104 1.13 -11.18 -3.44
C LEU A 104 0.79 -12.47 -4.20
N VAL A 105 1.76 -13.36 -4.36
CA VAL A 105 1.67 -14.55 -5.21
C VAL A 105 1.26 -15.78 -4.42
N ASP A 106 1.89 -16.03 -3.27
CA ASP A 106 1.77 -17.28 -2.52
C ASP A 106 0.87 -17.17 -1.27
N GLU A 107 0.31 -15.98 -1.01
CA GLU A 107 -0.54 -15.71 0.17
C GLU A 107 0.16 -15.99 1.51
N ILE A 108 1.49 -15.87 1.53
CA ILE A 108 2.26 -16.07 2.76
C ILE A 108 2.32 -14.74 3.50
N ASP A 109 1.66 -14.70 4.67
CA ASP A 109 1.55 -13.49 5.47
C ASP A 109 2.87 -13.18 6.23
N PRO A 110 3.52 -12.03 5.96
CA PRO A 110 4.77 -11.64 6.63
C PRO A 110 4.58 -11.28 8.11
N ASP A 111 3.36 -10.99 8.57
CA ASP A 111 3.10 -10.70 9.99
C ASP A 111 3.06 -11.98 10.87
N TYR A 112 3.03 -13.17 10.27
CA TYR A 112 2.97 -14.47 10.96
C TYR A 112 4.21 -15.35 10.79
N GLN A 113 5.34 -14.78 10.33
CA GLN A 113 6.62 -15.47 10.19
C GLN A 113 7.53 -15.35 11.42
#